data_AF-A0A538RC96-F1
#
_entry.id   AF-A0A538RC96-F1
#
_cell.length_a   1.000
_cell.length_b   1.000
_cell.length_c   1.000
_cell.angle_alpha   90.00
_cell.angle_beta   90.00
_cell.angle_gamma   90.00
#
_symmetry.space_group_name_H-M   'P 1'
#
loop_
_entity.id
_entity.type
_entity.pdbx_description
1 polymer ?
#
loop_
_entity_poly.entity_id
_entity_poly.type
_entity_poly.pdbx_seq_one_letter_code
_entity_poly.pdbx_strand_id
1 'polypeptide(L)'
;MRQQTFCPTCNKTVERAELVRGYEFAKDQYVRVADDELKALEGEASKIIDIAEFVPLADVDPIYFEKTYYLGPDKGGEKPYRLLSDAMEKAGQVALARYVMRGKESLVLIRAAQGGLMLHTMYFADEV
;
A
#
# COMPACT_ATOMS: atom_id res chain seq x y z
N MET A 1 -4.74 33.02 2.35
CA MET A 1 -4.59 33.37 0.92
C MET A 1 -5.43 32.38 0.11
N ARG A 2 -6.43 32.85 -0.64
CA ARG A 2 -7.37 32.00 -1.40
C ARG A 2 -6.79 31.81 -2.81
N GLN A 3 -6.20 30.65 -3.07
CA GLN A 3 -5.58 30.33 -4.36
C GLN A 3 -6.72 30.17 -5.39
N GLN A 4 -6.74 31.04 -6.41
CA GLN A 4 -7.73 31.00 -7.50
C GLN A 4 -7.05 30.45 -8.75
N THR A 5 -7.67 29.43 -9.35
CA THR A 5 -7.19 28.83 -10.59
C THR A 5 -7.83 29.60 -11.75
N PHE A 6 -7.02 30.16 -12.64
CA PHE A 6 -7.46 30.98 -13.77
C PHE A 6 -7.13 30.27 -15.08
N CYS A 7 -8.13 30.10 -15.96
CA CYS A 7 -7.91 29.50 -17.28
C CYS A 7 -7.59 30.60 -18.31
N PRO A 8 -6.38 30.65 -18.89
CA PRO A 8 -5.97 31.70 -19.82
C PRO A 8 -6.70 31.63 -21.17
N THR A 9 -7.19 30.47 -21.59
CA THR A 9 -7.91 30.29 -22.87
C THR A 9 -9.35 30.78 -22.78
N CYS A 10 -10.00 30.62 -21.62
CA CYS A 10 -11.41 30.95 -21.41
C CYS A 10 -11.61 32.31 -20.72
N ASN A 11 -10.51 32.93 -20.27
CA ASN A 11 -10.44 34.19 -19.52
C ASN A 11 -11.42 34.24 -18.33
N LYS A 12 -11.55 33.12 -17.61
CA LYS A 12 -12.47 32.93 -16.48
C LYS A 12 -11.77 32.23 -15.33
N THR A 13 -12.16 32.62 -14.12
CA THR A 13 -11.81 31.90 -12.89
C THR A 13 -12.58 30.59 -12.87
N VAL A 14 -11.85 29.47 -12.79
CA VAL A 14 -12.43 28.12 -12.75
C VAL A 14 -12.51 27.65 -11.30
N GLU A 15 -13.69 27.18 -10.91
CA GLU A 15 -13.91 26.61 -9.59
C GLU A 15 -13.28 25.20 -9.51
N ARG A 16 -12.92 24.74 -8.30
CA ARG A 16 -12.28 23.42 -8.13
C ARG A 16 -13.12 22.26 -8.69
N ALA A 17 -14.44 22.44 -8.80
CA ALA A 17 -15.36 21.46 -9.36
C ALA A 17 -15.28 21.34 -10.89
N GLU A 18 -14.68 22.30 -11.59
CA GLU A 18 -14.52 22.29 -13.05
C GLU A 18 -13.16 21.74 -13.50
N LEU A 19 -12.29 21.40 -12.54
CA LEU A 19 -10.97 20.82 -12.78
C LEU A 19 -11.08 19.28 -12.83
N VAL A 20 -10.86 18.71 -14.01
CA VAL A 20 -10.75 17.25 -14.19
C VAL A 20 -9.27 16.88 -14.28
N ARG A 21 -8.83 15.90 -13.47
CA ARG A 21 -7.46 15.39 -13.52
C ARG A 21 -7.34 14.40 -14.69
N GLY A 22 -6.74 14.84 -15.79
CA GLY A 22 -6.35 13.95 -16.87
C GLY A 22 -5.05 13.23 -16.53
N TYR A 23 -5.04 11.89 -16.59
CA TYR A 23 -3.80 11.12 -16.53
C TYR A 23 -3.35 10.81 -17.97
N GLU A 24 -2.10 11.15 -18.30
CA GLU A 24 -1.53 10.87 -19.62
C GLU A 24 -1.02 9.42 -19.63
N PHE A 25 -1.73 8.54 -20.33
CA PHE A 25 -1.36 7.12 -20.43
C PHE A 25 -0.48 6.85 -21.67
N ALA A 26 -0.53 7.73 -22.67
CA ALA A 26 0.36 7.76 -23.82
C ALA A 26 0.45 9.19 -24.38
N LYS A 27 1.50 9.47 -25.16
CA LYS A 27 1.73 10.80 -25.78
C LYS A 27 0.48 11.26 -26.55
N ASP A 28 -0.08 12.41 -26.16
CA ASP A 28 -1.33 12.99 -26.68
C ASP A 28 -2.62 12.19 -26.40
N GLN A 29 -2.63 11.26 -25.43
CA GLN A 29 -3.84 10.53 -25.01
C GLN A 29 -4.11 10.71 -23.51
N TYR A 30 -5.19 11.44 -23.21
CA TYR A 30 -5.66 11.71 -21.86
C TYR A 30 -6.94 10.93 -21.58
N VAL A 31 -6.93 10.09 -20.55
CA VAL A 31 -8.15 9.48 -20.03
C VAL A 31 -8.73 10.42 -18.96
N ARG A 32 -10.02 10.75 -19.11
CA ARG A 32 -10.77 11.50 -18.09
C ARG A 32 -11.10 10.52 -16.97
N VAL A 33 -10.35 10.58 -15.87
CA VAL A 33 -10.68 9.81 -14.67
C VAL A 33 -11.48 10.74 -13.76
N ALA A 34 -12.75 10.42 -13.55
CA ALA A 34 -13.58 11.18 -12.63
C ALA A 34 -13.18 10.83 -11.18
N ASP A 35 -13.23 11.80 -10.26
CA ASP A 35 -12.76 11.63 -8.87
C ASP A 35 -13.53 10.53 -8.09
N ASP A 36 -14.73 10.19 -8.54
CA ASP A 36 -15.60 9.12 -8.04
C ASP A 36 -15.20 7.73 -8.57
N GLU A 37 -14.76 7.61 -9.82
CA GLU A 37 -14.17 6.37 -10.35
C GLU A 37 -12.81 6.08 -9.70
N LEU A 38 -12.01 7.13 -9.44
CA LEU A 38 -10.75 7.03 -8.70
C LEU A 38 -10.97 6.49 -7.28
N LYS A 39 -11.99 6.97 -6.56
CA LYS A 39 -12.36 6.48 -5.22
C LYS A 39 -12.90 5.06 -5.21
N ALA A 40 -13.53 4.61 -6.29
CA ALA A 40 -14.00 3.23 -6.43
C ALA A 40 -12.87 2.25 -6.79
N LEU A 41 -11.81 2.75 -7.45
CA LEU A 41 -10.59 2.01 -7.78
C LEU A 41 -9.54 2.03 -6.66
N GLU A 42 -9.55 3.06 -5.81
CA GLU A 42 -8.84 3.08 -4.53
C GLU A 42 -9.43 1.93 -3.69
N GLY A 43 -8.77 0.76 -3.74
CA GLY A 43 -9.19 -0.41 -2.98
C GLY A 43 -9.52 0.00 -1.56
N GLU A 44 -10.71 -0.42 -1.08
CA GLU A 44 -11.21 -0.07 0.24
C GLU A 44 -10.06 -0.14 1.24
N ALA A 45 -9.79 0.96 1.94
CA ALA A 45 -8.70 1.05 2.91
C ALA A 45 -8.99 0.07 4.06
N SER A 46 -8.64 -1.18 3.83
CA SER A 46 -8.84 -2.30 4.71
C SER A 46 -7.59 -2.43 5.56
N LYS A 47 -7.76 -2.46 6.88
CA LYS A 47 -6.67 -2.77 7.81
C LYS A 47 -6.31 -4.26 7.82
N ILE A 48 -6.86 -5.04 6.90
CA ILE A 48 -6.63 -6.47 6.77
C ILE A 48 -5.33 -6.66 6.01
N ILE A 49 -4.44 -7.48 6.58
CA ILE A 49 -3.26 -8.00 5.88
C ILE A 49 -3.64 -9.40 5.42
N ASP A 50 -3.68 -9.60 4.11
CA ASP A 50 -4.05 -10.88 3.51
C ASP A 50 -2.80 -11.72 3.22
N ILE A 51 -2.60 -12.78 4.00
CA ILE A 51 -1.42 -13.65 3.90
C ILE A 51 -1.63 -14.63 2.75
N ALA A 52 -0.78 -14.53 1.73
CA ALA A 52 -0.81 -15.43 0.58
C ALA A 52 -0.06 -16.74 0.87
N GLU A 53 1.16 -16.64 1.40
CA GLU A 53 2.01 -17.81 1.62
C GLU A 53 3.10 -17.60 2.67
N PHE A 54 3.69 -18.70 3.14
CA PHE A 54 4.84 -18.71 4.03
C PHE A 54 6.05 -19.30 3.32
N VAL A 55 7.13 -18.54 3.25
CA VAL A 55 8.38 -18.91 2.57
C VAL A 55 9.56 -18.84 3.53
N PRO A 56 10.64 -19.60 3.32
CA PRO A 56 11.92 -19.36 4.00
C PRO A 56 12.43 -17.93 3.77
N LEU A 57 12.98 -17.29 4.81
CA LEU A 57 13.57 -15.95 4.66
C LEU A 57 14.72 -15.92 3.63
N ALA A 58 15.43 -17.03 3.47
CA ALA A 58 16.54 -17.14 2.52
C ALA A 58 16.11 -17.02 1.05
N ASP A 59 14.83 -17.23 0.75
CA ASP A 59 14.30 -17.14 -0.62
C ASP A 59 13.94 -15.70 -1.01
N VAL A 60 13.98 -14.76 -0.05
CA VAL A 60 13.64 -13.36 -0.30
C VAL A 60 14.91 -12.50 -0.29
N ASP A 61 15.25 -11.97 -1.47
CA ASP A 61 16.39 -11.06 -1.61
C ASP A 61 16.10 -9.73 -0.87
N PRO A 62 17.00 -9.27 0.03
CA PRO A 62 16.84 -8.00 0.72
C PRO A 62 16.68 -6.78 -0.17
N ILE A 63 17.05 -6.85 -1.46
CA ILE A 63 16.87 -5.76 -2.44
C ILE A 63 15.41 -5.32 -2.57
N TYR A 64 14.47 -6.22 -2.29
CA TYR A 64 13.05 -5.92 -2.38
C TYR A 64 12.52 -5.13 -1.17
N PHE A 65 13.27 -4.94 -0.09
CA PHE A 65 12.77 -4.24 1.11
C PHE A 65 12.80 -2.71 0.96
N GLU A 66 11.65 -2.07 1.16
CA GLU A 66 11.51 -0.60 1.14
C GLU A 66 11.50 -0.02 2.56
N LYS A 67 10.40 -0.22 3.31
CA LYS A 67 10.22 0.32 4.67
C LYS A 67 9.79 -0.75 5.65
N THR A 68 10.29 -0.63 6.87
CA THR A 68 9.99 -1.52 7.99
C THR A 68 9.04 -0.88 8.99
N TYR A 69 8.06 -1.65 9.44
CA TYR A 69 7.06 -1.26 10.43
C TYR A 69 6.96 -2.34 11.52
N TYR A 70 6.74 -1.91 12.76
CA TYR A 70 6.36 -2.83 13.84
C TYR A 70 4.85 -3.08 13.79
N LEU A 71 4.46 -4.35 13.88
CA LEU A 71 3.07 -4.74 14.03
C LEU A 71 2.77 -4.97 15.51
N GLY A 72 1.68 -4.37 15.98
CA GLY A 72 1.12 -4.64 17.29
C GLY A 72 -0.27 -5.27 17.16
N PRO A 73 -0.68 -6.14 18.10
CA PRO A 73 -2.04 -6.65 18.12
C PRO A 73 -3.04 -5.54 18.46
N ASP A 74 -4.20 -5.59 17.82
CA ASP A 74 -5.38 -4.86 18.31
C ASP A 74 -5.94 -5.54 19.57
N LYS A 75 -6.78 -4.81 20.30
CA LYS A 75 -7.34 -5.25 21.59
C LYS A 75 -8.10 -6.57 21.44
N GLY A 76 -7.69 -7.60 22.20
CA GLY A 76 -8.25 -8.96 22.12
C GLY A 76 -7.59 -9.87 21.07
N GLY A 77 -6.64 -9.34 20.29
CA GLY A 77 -5.85 -10.08 19.31
C GLY A 77 -4.50 -10.58 19.82
N GLU A 78 -4.20 -10.42 21.11
CA GLU A 78 -2.86 -10.68 21.68
C GLU A 78 -2.48 -12.17 21.58
N LYS A 79 -3.44 -13.06 21.83
CA LYS A 79 -3.22 -14.52 21.74
C LYS A 79 -2.94 -15.00 20.32
N PRO A 80 -3.78 -14.72 19.30
CA PRO A 80 -3.49 -15.12 17.92
C PRO A 80 -2.24 -14.44 17.36
N TYR A 81 -1.99 -13.17 17.69
CA TYR A 81 -0.76 -12.47 17.31
C TYR A 81 0.50 -13.20 17.84
N ARG A 82 0.50 -13.54 19.13
CA ARG A 82 1.63 -14.23 19.74
C ARG A 82 1.81 -15.64 19.17
N LEU A 83 0.71 -16.36 18.95
CA LEU A 83 0.74 -17.68 18.32
C LEU A 83 1.39 -17.62 16.93
N LEU A 84 0.99 -16.64 16.11
CA LEU A 84 1.57 -16.45 14.78
C LEU A 84 3.06 -16.11 14.85
N SER A 85 3.45 -15.16 15.71
CA SER A 85 4.84 -14.79 15.93
C SER A 85 5.69 -15.99 16.34
N ASP A 86 5.26 -16.75 17.35
CA ASP A 86 5.98 -17.92 17.86
C ASP A 86 6.04 -19.05 16.81
N ALA A 87 4.99 -19.22 16.01
CA ALA A 87 4.95 -20.23 14.95
C ALA A 87 5.92 -19.89 13.82
N MET A 88 5.94 -18.64 13.35
CA MET A 88 6.85 -18.17 12.30
C MET A 88 8.31 -18.26 12.75
N GLU A 89 8.60 -17.89 14.00
CA GLU A 89 9.95 -17.98 14.58
C GLU A 89 10.43 -19.43 14.65
N LYS A 90 9.58 -20.37 15.11
CA LYS A 90 9.91 -21.79 15.17
C LYS A 90 10.06 -22.44 13.80
N ALA A 91 9.23 -22.03 12.83
CA ALA A 91 9.28 -22.55 11.48
C ALA A 91 10.45 -21.98 10.66
N GLY A 92 11.03 -20.85 11.08
CA GLY A 92 12.04 -20.13 10.30
C GLY A 92 11.47 -19.56 9.00
N GLN A 93 10.16 -19.27 8.98
CA GLN A 93 9.44 -18.81 7.80
C GLN A 93 8.95 -17.37 7.97
N VAL A 94 8.80 -16.69 6.84
CA VAL A 94 8.24 -15.35 6.71
C VAL A 94 6.96 -15.43 5.87
N ALA A 95 6.02 -14.52 6.12
CA ALA A 95 4.75 -14.51 5.43
C ALA A 95 4.77 -13.45 4.33
N LEU A 96 4.46 -13.84 3.10
CA LEU A 96 4.17 -12.91 2.00
C LEU A 96 2.69 -12.58 2.02
N ALA A 97 2.38 -11.29 1.96
CA ALA A 97 1.03 -10.80 2.11
C ALA A 97 0.78 -9.55 1.25
N ARG A 98 -0.50 -9.23 1.07
CA ARG A 98 -0.95 -7.99 0.45
C ARG A 98 -1.54 -7.07 1.51
N TYR A 99 -1.21 -5.79 1.42
CA TYR A 99 -1.73 -4.77 2.32
C TYR A 99 -2.04 -3.48 1.55
N VAL A 100 -3.22 -2.90 1.82
CA VAL A 100 -3.62 -1.62 1.23
C VAL A 100 -3.18 -0.49 2.16
N MET A 101 -2.16 0.25 1.76
CA MET A 101 -1.68 1.42 2.50
C MET A 101 -2.02 2.69 1.72
N ARG A 102 -2.84 3.57 2.31
CA ARG A 102 -3.23 4.86 1.71
C ARG A 102 -3.83 4.72 0.30
N GLY A 103 -4.65 3.69 0.08
CA GLY A 103 -5.31 3.43 -1.21
C GLY A 103 -4.43 2.76 -2.27
N LYS A 104 -3.13 2.57 -2.02
CA LYS A 104 -2.24 1.75 -2.88
C LYS A 104 -2.10 0.37 -2.26
N GLU A 105 -2.44 -0.66 -3.02
CA GLU A 105 -2.10 -2.02 -2.68
C GLU A 105 -0.59 -2.23 -2.81
N SER A 106 0.01 -2.82 -1.77
CA SER A 106 1.44 -3.08 -1.70
C SER A 106 1.69 -4.54 -1.33
N LEU A 107 2.74 -5.13 -1.90
CA LEU A 107 3.28 -6.39 -1.43
C LEU A 107 4.04 -6.16 -0.12
N VAL A 108 3.81 -7.01 0.86
CA VAL A 108 4.46 -6.91 2.16
C VAL A 108 4.98 -8.26 2.62
N LEU A 109 6.08 -8.24 3.37
CA LEU A 109 6.64 -9.40 4.02
C LEU A 109 6.55 -9.23 5.54
N ILE A 110 5.96 -10.19 6.22
CA ILE A 110 5.91 -10.23 7.67
C ILE A 110 6.94 -11.23 8.17
N ARG A 111 7.71 -10.85 9.18
CA ARG A 111 8.65 -11.74 9.85
C ARG A 111 8.58 -11.60 11.37
N ALA A 112 8.79 -12.71 12.08
CA ALA A 112 9.00 -12.68 13.51
C ALA A 112 10.41 -12.14 13.81
N ALA A 113 10.50 -11.11 14.65
CA ALA A 113 11.76 -10.52 15.08
C ALA A 113 11.59 -9.71 16.37
N GLN A 114 12.60 -9.72 17.23
CA GLN A 114 12.62 -8.96 18.50
C GLN A 114 11.42 -9.22 19.42
N GLY A 115 10.88 -10.45 19.42
CA GLY A 115 9.74 -10.83 20.25
C GLY A 115 8.39 -10.31 19.75
N GLY A 116 8.29 -9.92 18.48
CA GLY A 116 7.06 -9.54 17.82
C GLY A 116 7.11 -9.74 16.31
N LEU A 117 6.15 -9.15 15.60
CA LEU A 117 6.07 -9.17 14.15
C LEU A 117 6.55 -7.84 13.56
N MET A 118 7.38 -7.92 12.53
CA MET A 118 7.78 -6.80 11.70
C MET A 118 7.20 -6.97 10.30
N LEU A 119 6.67 -5.89 9.74
CA LEU A 119 6.21 -5.81 8.36
C LEU A 119 7.21 -5.01 7.54
N HIS A 120 7.63 -5.57 6.42
CA HIS A 120 8.45 -4.93 5.40
C HIS A 120 7.55 -4.67 4.20
N THR A 121 7.44 -3.42 3.80
CA THR A 121 6.89 -3.09 2.48
C THR A 121 7.92 -3.47 1.42
N MET A 122 7.45 -4.02 0.31
CA MET A 122 8.32 -4.49 -0.76
C MET A 122 8.14 -3.68 -2.03
N TYR A 123 9.23 -3.46 -2.76
CA TYR A 123 9.18 -3.01 -4.15
C TYR A 123 8.62 -4.13 -5.03
N PHE A 124 7.82 -3.76 -6.02
CA PHE A 124 7.50 -4.70 -7.09
C PHE A 124 8.73 -4.92 -7.97
N ALA A 125 8.80 -6.05 -8.68
CA ALA A 125 9.98 -6.42 -9.47
C ALA A 125 10.30 -5.42 -10.60
N ASP A 126 9.32 -4.62 -11.02
CA ASP A 126 9.42 -3.52 -11.97
C ASP A 126 9.88 -2.19 -11.34
N GLU A 127 9.93 -2.10 -10.01
CA GLU A 127 10.38 -0.93 -9.24
C GLU A 127 11.81 -1.10 -8.66
N VAL A 128 12.48 -2.24 -8.93
CA VAL A 128 13.86 -2.56 -8.51
C VAL A 128 14.88 -2.40 -9.64
#